data_AF-A0A1M7KZS7-F1
#
_entry.id   AF-A0A1M7KZS7-F1
#
_cell.length_a   1.000
_cell.length_b   1.000
_cell.length_c   1.000
_cell.angle_alpha   90.00
_cell.angle_beta   90.00
_cell.angle_gamma   90.00
#
_symmetry.space_group_name_H-M   'P 1'
#
loop_
_entity.id
_entity.type
_entity.pdbx_description
1 polymer ?
#
loop_
_entity_poly.entity_id
_entity_poly.type
_entity_poly.pdbx_seq_one_letter_code
_entity_poly.pdbx_strand_id
1 'polypeptide(L)'
;MQQHIYYTKYALQFADMQIPELVNEFNASVQSRAWSSMRAYHDKALIDEFKNRGIDVSAICDRHTINFAKPVKYDINRNLLIAID
;
A
#
# COMPACT_ATOMS: atom_id res chain seq x y z
N MET A 1 1.71 -7.96 21.74
CA MET A 1 0.30 -7.55 21.54
C MET A 1 0.13 -6.23 20.76
N GLN A 2 0.98 -5.21 20.93
CA GLN A 2 0.85 -3.92 20.22
C GLN A 2 0.93 -4.00 18.68
N GLN A 3 1.69 -4.96 18.15
CA GLN A 3 1.89 -5.16 16.70
C GLN A 3 0.57 -5.40 15.95
N HIS A 4 -0.40 -6.05 16.59
CA HIS A 4 -1.69 -6.35 15.98
C HIS A 4 -2.61 -5.11 15.94
N ILE A 5 -2.46 -4.18 16.89
CA ILE A 5 -3.34 -2.99 17.02
C ILE A 5 -3.09 -2.02 15.88
N TYR A 6 -1.81 -1.76 15.53
CA TYR A 6 -1.48 -0.83 14.44
C TYR A 6 -1.93 -1.34 13.08
N TYR A 7 -1.71 -2.63 12.79
CA TYR A 7 -2.21 -3.23 11.55
C TYR A 7 -3.73 -3.14 11.47
N THR A 8 -4.45 -3.57 12.50
CA THR A 8 -5.92 -3.53 12.51
C THR A 8 -6.46 -2.11 12.32
N LYS A 9 -5.84 -1.11 12.95
CA LYS A 9 -6.21 0.30 12.77
C LYS A 9 -6.13 0.70 11.29
N TYR A 10 -4.99 0.45 10.63
CA TYR A 10 -4.81 0.83 9.24
C TYR A 10 -5.67 0.01 8.28
N ALA A 11 -5.84 -1.29 8.53
CA ALA A 11 -6.71 -2.14 7.72
C ALA A 11 -8.17 -1.64 7.72
N LEU A 12 -8.70 -1.26 8.90
CA LEU A 12 -10.03 -0.65 9.00
C LEU A 12 -10.10 0.68 8.26
N GLN A 13 -9.11 1.55 8.45
CA GLN A 13 -9.05 2.84 7.77
C GLN A 13 -9.01 2.68 6.24
N PHE A 14 -8.21 1.75 5.71
CA PHE A 14 -8.05 1.55 4.28
C PHE A 14 -9.25 0.85 3.64
N ALA A 15 -9.95 -0.01 4.38
CA ALA A 15 -11.20 -0.61 3.92
C ALA A 15 -12.27 0.46 3.59
N ASP A 16 -12.27 1.59 4.31
CA ASP A 16 -13.21 2.69 4.10
C ASP A 16 -12.78 3.66 2.97
N MET A 17 -11.53 3.60 2.51
CA MET A 17 -10.99 4.50 1.48
C MET A 17 -11.31 4.04 0.06
N GLN A 18 -11.41 4.98 -0.88
CA GLN A 18 -11.49 4.71 -2.31
C GLN A 18 -10.11 4.41 -2.91
N ILE A 19 -10.08 3.71 -4.05
CA ILE A 19 -8.81 3.34 -4.72
C ILE A 19 -7.88 4.55 -4.98
N PRO A 20 -8.38 5.72 -5.47
CA PRO A 20 -7.51 6.89 -5.65
C PRO A 20 -6.88 7.38 -4.34
N GLU A 21 -7.60 7.27 -3.22
CA GLU A 21 -7.08 7.67 -1.90
C GLU A 21 -5.98 6.72 -1.44
N LEU A 22 -6.17 5.40 -1.62
CA LEU A 22 -5.14 4.40 -1.34
C LEU A 22 -3.87 4.62 -2.19
N VAL A 23 -4.03 4.98 -3.45
CA VAL A 23 -2.90 5.31 -4.34
C VAL A 23 -2.17 6.57 -3.84
N ASN A 24 -2.90 7.58 -3.38
CA ASN A 24 -2.30 8.78 -2.80
C ASN A 24 -1.51 8.46 -1.52
N GLU A 25 -2.04 7.60 -0.64
CA GLU A 25 -1.34 7.15 0.57
C GLU A 25 -0.05 6.39 0.24
N PHE A 26 -0.08 5.52 -0.77
CA PHE A 26 1.11 4.84 -1.25
C PHE A 26 2.16 5.85 -1.75
N ASN A 27 1.73 6.78 -2.60
CA ASN A 27 2.60 7.79 -3.20
C ASN A 27 3.18 8.76 -2.16
N ALA A 28 2.45 9.07 -1.09
CA ALA A 28 2.97 9.85 0.03
C ALA A 28 4.05 9.10 0.82
N SER A 29 4.02 7.76 0.80
CA SER A 29 4.99 6.89 1.47
C SER A 29 6.26 6.66 0.65
N VAL A 30 6.23 6.92 -0.66
CA VAL A 30 7.37 6.83 -1.57
C VAL A 30 8.47 7.81 -1.16
N GLN A 31 9.71 7.33 -1.11
CA GLN A 31 10.90 8.09 -0.68
C GLN A 31 10.87 8.65 0.76
N SER A 32 9.87 8.30 1.57
CA SER A 32 9.91 8.60 3.00
C SER A 32 11.09 7.90 3.67
N ARG A 33 11.97 8.69 4.31
CA ARG A 33 13.15 8.18 5.03
C ARG A 33 12.83 7.75 6.47
N ALA A 34 11.58 7.84 6.89
CA ALA A 34 11.16 7.52 8.24
C ALA A 34 10.90 6.01 8.37
N TRP A 35 11.88 5.27 8.87
CA TRP A 35 11.77 3.83 9.11
C TRP A 35 11.29 3.58 10.55
N SER A 36 10.00 3.30 10.72
CA SER A 36 9.40 2.94 12.00
C SER A 36 8.63 1.62 11.92
N SER A 37 8.47 0.93 13.05
CA SER A 37 7.63 -0.26 13.13
C SER A 37 6.17 0.03 12.74
N MET A 38 5.68 1.23 13.04
CA MET A 38 4.35 1.69 12.64
C MET A 38 4.21 1.76 11.11
N ARG A 39 5.25 2.23 10.40
CA ARG A 39 5.28 2.24 8.93
C ARG A 39 5.19 0.82 8.35
N ALA A 40 5.87 -0.15 8.95
CA ALA A 40 5.76 -1.54 8.47
C ALA A 40 4.32 -2.09 8.56
N TYR A 41 3.56 -1.76 9.61
CA TYR A 41 2.16 -2.16 9.72
C TYR A 41 1.25 -1.39 8.77
N HIS A 42 1.49 -0.08 8.60
CA HIS A 42 0.81 0.76 7.62
C HIS A 42 0.98 0.20 6.20
N ASP A 43 2.22 0.01 5.76
CA ASP A 43 2.55 -0.46 4.41
C ASP A 43 1.97 -1.84 4.16
N LYS A 44 2.04 -2.74 5.15
CA LYS A 44 1.44 -4.07 5.04
C LYS A 44 -0.07 -3.98 4.86
N ALA A 45 -0.77 -3.21 5.71
CA ALA A 45 -2.22 -3.05 5.61
C ALA A 45 -2.65 -2.45 4.26
N LEU A 46 -1.87 -1.49 3.73
CA LEU A 46 -2.16 -0.86 2.45
C LEU A 46 -2.02 -1.84 1.28
N ILE A 47 -0.96 -2.64 1.26
CA ILE A 47 -0.75 -3.67 0.23
C ILE A 47 -1.79 -4.79 0.35
N ASP A 48 -2.11 -5.22 1.57
CA ASP A 48 -3.13 -6.24 1.79
C ASP A 48 -4.51 -5.73 1.33
N GLU A 49 -4.82 -4.45 1.51
CA GLU A 49 -6.06 -3.86 1.00
C GLU A 49 -6.12 -3.82 -0.54
N PHE A 50 -5.03 -3.45 -1.23
CA PHE A 50 -4.98 -3.56 -2.69
C PHE A 50 -5.23 -5.01 -3.15
N LYS A 51 -4.62 -5.99 -2.49
CA LYS A 51 -4.83 -7.42 -2.79
C LYS A 51 -6.24 -7.89 -2.50
N ASN A 52 -6.85 -7.45 -1.39
CA ASN A 52 -8.24 -7.77 -1.03
C ASN A 52 -9.22 -7.27 -2.08
N ARG A 53 -8.91 -6.13 -2.73
CA ARG A 53 -9.67 -5.59 -3.88
C ARG A 53 -9.34 -6.25 -5.22
N GLY A 54 -8.49 -7.29 -5.21
CA GLY A 54 -8.07 -8.01 -6.41
C GLY A 54 -7.14 -7.21 -7.33
N ILE A 55 -6.54 -6.12 -6.84
CA ILE A 55 -5.63 -5.27 -7.62
C ILE A 55 -4.27 -5.95 -7.69
N ASP A 56 -3.71 -6.07 -8.89
CA ASP A 56 -2.36 -6.57 -9.07
C ASP A 56 -1.33 -5.51 -8.62
N VAL A 57 -0.52 -5.89 -7.62
CA VAL A 57 0.52 -5.08 -6.99
C VAL A 57 1.94 -5.47 -7.41
N SER A 58 2.09 -6.31 -8.44
CA SER A 58 3.37 -6.83 -8.92
C SER A 58 4.40 -5.75 -9.26
N ALA A 59 3.96 -4.53 -9.61
CA ALA A 59 4.83 -3.38 -9.86
C ALA A 59 5.57 -2.85 -8.62
N ILE A 60 5.04 -3.13 -7.41
CA ILE A 60 5.54 -2.56 -6.14
C ILE A 60 5.74 -3.61 -5.04
N CYS A 61 5.42 -4.87 -5.27
CA CYS A 61 5.60 -5.93 -4.29
C CYS A 61 6.12 -7.17 -5.02
N ASP A 62 7.36 -7.55 -4.75
CA ASP A 62 7.79 -8.91 -5.02
C ASP A 62 7.35 -9.82 -3.87
N ARG A 63 7.45 -11.15 -4.04
CA ARG A 63 6.95 -12.14 -3.06
C ARG A 63 7.50 -11.97 -1.63
N HIS A 64 8.52 -11.14 -1.44
CA HIS A 64 9.22 -10.98 -0.17
C HIS A 64 9.27 -9.53 0.34
N THR A 65 9.20 -8.53 -0.53
CA THR A 65 9.44 -7.13 -0.18
C THR A 65 8.53 -6.15 -0.92
N ILE A 66 8.14 -5.09 -0.20
CA ILE A 66 7.41 -3.95 -0.76
C ILE A 66 8.44 -2.92 -1.23
N ASN A 67 8.35 -2.52 -2.48
CA ASN A 67 9.21 -1.57 -3.14
C ASN A 67 8.53 -0.19 -3.22
N PHE A 68 9.07 0.77 -2.47
CA PHE A 68 8.63 2.17 -2.44
C PHE A 68 9.54 3.11 -3.26
N ALA A 69 10.21 2.59 -4.31
CA ALA A 69 11.14 3.38 -5.10
C ALA A 69 10.46 4.42 -6.00
N LYS A 70 9.25 4.12 -6.49
CA LYS A 70 8.52 4.93 -7.45
C LYS A 70 7.07 5.11 -7.03
N PRO A 71 6.47 6.27 -7.32
CA PRO A 71 5.02 6.42 -7.21
C PRO A 71 4.32 5.51 -8.21
N VAL A 72 3.03 5.28 -7.98
CA VAL A 72 2.18 4.46 -8.84
C VAL A 72 0.93 5.21 -9.27
N LYS A 73 0.32 4.72 -10.35
CA LYS A 73 -1.05 4.99 -10.73
C LYS A 73 -1.84 3.70 -10.80
N TYR A 74 -3.15 3.79 -10.58
CA TYR A 74 -4.06 2.66 -10.79
C TYR A 74 -4.54 2.62 -12.24
N ASP A 75 -4.40 1.47 -12.90
CA ASP A 75 -4.98 1.18 -14.22
C ASP A 75 -6.29 0.41 -14.03
N ILE A 76 -7.40 1.12 -14.20
CA ILE A 76 -8.75 0.56 -14.06
C ILE A 76 -9.07 -0.52 -15.10
N ASN A 77 -8.48 -0.44 -16.30
CA ASN A 77 -8.79 -1.38 -17.38
C ASN A 77 -8.15 -2.75 -17.12
N ARG A 78 -6.99 -2.75 -16.45
CA ARG A 78 -6.19 -3.95 -16.18
C ARG A 78 -6.23 -4.37 -14.71
N ASN A 79 -6.90 -3.59 -13.87
CA ASN A 79 -6.98 -3.75 -12.42
C ASN A 79 -5.61 -3.93 -11.75
N LEU A 80 -4.64 -3.07 -12.07
CA LEU A 80 -3.27 -3.18 -11.58
C LEU A 80 -2.63 -1.83 -11.26
N LEU A 81 -1.63 -1.83 -10.39
CA LEU A 81 -0.79 -0.67 -10.12
C LEU A 81 0.36 -0.61 -11.12
N ILE A 82 0.59 0.57 -11.71
CA ILE A 82 1.68 0.86 -12.64
C ILE A 82 2.62 1.85 -11.98
N ALA A 83 3.91 1.51 -11.88
CA ALA A 83 4.93 2.46 -11.46
C ALA A 83 5.05 3.60 -12.47
N ILE A 84 5.12 4.83 -11.97
CA ILE A 84 5.34 6.04 -12.76
C ILE A 84 6.75 6.56 -12.52
N ASP A 85 7.38 7.06 -13.58
CA ASP A 85 8.73 7.65 -13.58
C ASP A 85 8.72 9.11 -13.12
#